data_AF-A0A973F8B9-F1
#
_entry.id   AF-A0A973F8B9-F1
#
_cell.length_a   1.000
_cell.length_b   1.000
_cell.length_c   1.000
_cell.angle_alpha   90.00
_cell.angle_beta   90.00
_cell.angle_gamma   90.00
#
_symmetry.space_group_name_H-M   'P 1'
#
loop_
_entity.id
_entity.type
_entity.pdbx_description
1 polymer ?
#
loop_
_entity_poly.entity_id
_entity_poly.type
_entity_poly.pdbx_seq_one_letter_code
_entity_poly.pdbx_strand_id
1 'polypeptide(L)'
;MAFRGWDKTKISLHSGERVDAIAPVIVSASRATDIPAFFSPWFINRLKAGYMRWTNPFNANQVQYVSFQKTRAIVFWSKNPQPLLRYLHEIDEKRINYYFQFTLNDYEKEGLEPNVGPLLKRVETFKALVEKVGKKRVIWRC
;
A
#
# COMPACT_ATOMS: atom_id res chain seq x y z
N MET A 1 -21.50 15.39 -5.68
CA MET A 1 -22.19 14.26 -5.02
C MET A 1 -21.63 14.09 -3.62
N ALA A 2 -22.49 13.99 -2.60
CA ALA A 2 -22.05 13.68 -1.24
C ALA A 2 -21.62 12.20 -1.14
N PHE A 3 -20.58 11.92 -0.37
CA PHE A 3 -20.13 10.57 -0.08
C PHE A 3 -21.23 9.78 0.66
N ARG A 4 -21.70 8.67 0.09
CA ARG A 4 -22.79 7.85 0.63
C ARG A 4 -22.33 6.72 1.56
N GLY A 5 -21.05 6.72 1.94
CA GLY A 5 -20.43 5.60 2.66
C GLY A 5 -19.76 4.60 1.72
N TRP A 6 -19.07 3.63 2.33
CA TRP A 6 -18.43 2.53 1.62
C TRP A 6 -19.40 1.38 1.40
N ASP A 7 -19.32 0.77 0.22
CA ASP A 7 -19.91 -0.55 -0.01
C ASP A 7 -19.42 -1.55 1.04
N LYS A 8 -20.31 -2.39 1.52
CA LYS A 8 -19.99 -3.46 2.49
C LYS A 8 -20.16 -4.83 1.85
N THR A 9 -19.39 -5.80 2.33
CA THR A 9 -19.49 -7.21 1.99
C THR A 9 -19.24 -8.05 3.25
N LYS A 10 -19.76 -9.28 3.27
CA LYS A 10 -19.44 -10.25 4.33
C LYS A 10 -18.15 -10.98 3.94
N ILE A 11 -17.21 -11.06 4.88
CA ILE A 11 -15.99 -11.87 4.74
C ILE A 11 -15.95 -12.94 5.83
N SER A 12 -15.30 -14.06 5.53
CA SER A 12 -14.98 -15.08 6.54
C SER A 12 -13.57 -14.84 7.06
N LEU A 13 -13.44 -14.72 8.38
CA LEU A 13 -12.15 -14.68 9.06
C LEU A 13 -11.52 -16.08 9.10
N HIS A 14 -10.23 -16.14 9.40
CA HIS A 14 -9.53 -17.42 9.60
C HIS A 14 -10.13 -18.25 10.77
N SER A 15 -10.77 -17.59 11.74
CA SER A 15 -11.53 -18.23 12.82
C SER A 15 -12.85 -18.88 12.36
N GLY A 16 -13.26 -18.67 11.10
CA GLY A 16 -14.58 -19.08 10.58
C GLY A 16 -15.70 -18.06 10.83
N GLU A 17 -15.46 -17.04 11.65
CA GLU A 17 -16.44 -15.98 11.93
C GLU A 17 -16.72 -15.14 10.67
N ARG A 18 -17.99 -14.77 10.48
CA ARG A 18 -18.41 -13.86 9.40
C ARG A 18 -18.58 -12.45 9.92
N VAL A 19 -17.80 -11.52 9.38
CA VAL A 19 -17.83 -10.10 9.76
C VAL A 19 -18.16 -9.20 8.58
N ASP A 20 -18.67 -8.01 8.87
CA ASP A 20 -18.83 -6.95 7.86
C ASP A 20 -17.49 -6.28 7.55
N ALA A 21 -17.18 -6.18 6.27
CA ALA A 21 -16.02 -5.47 5.75
C ALA A 21 -16.44 -4.42 4.73
N ILE A 22 -15.73 -3.30 4.68
CA ILE A 22 -15.84 -2.38 3.54
C ILE A 22 -15.18 -3.01 2.32
N ALA A 23 -15.69 -2.72 1.12
CA ALA A 23 -15.18 -3.26 -0.13
C ALA A 23 -14.82 -2.12 -1.10
N PRO A 24 -13.74 -1.36 -0.83
CA PRO A 24 -13.36 -0.21 -1.64
C PRO A 24 -12.85 -0.62 -3.02
N VAL A 25 -13.20 0.19 -4.03
CA VAL A 25 -12.70 0.03 -5.41
C VAL A 25 -11.23 0.44 -5.51
N ILE A 26 -10.80 1.44 -4.74
CA ILE A 26 -9.42 1.92 -4.68
C ILE A 26 -8.94 1.85 -3.23
N VAL A 27 -7.80 1.20 -3.02
CA VAL A 27 -7.15 1.13 -1.69
C VAL A 27 -5.94 2.04 -1.69
N SER A 28 -5.94 3.06 -0.82
CA SER A 28 -4.74 3.82 -0.50
C SER A 28 -3.93 3.07 0.56
N ALA A 29 -2.91 2.34 0.13
CA ALA A 29 -2.01 1.61 1.01
C ALA A 29 -0.87 2.53 1.47
N SER A 30 -0.50 2.44 2.74
CA SER A 30 0.59 3.18 3.38
C SER A 30 0.32 4.60 3.92
N ARG A 31 -0.91 4.91 4.32
CA ARG A 31 -1.19 6.16 5.06
C ARG A 31 -0.82 6.11 6.54
N ALA A 32 -0.93 4.94 7.17
CA ALA A 32 -0.60 4.74 8.59
C ALA A 32 0.85 4.29 8.80
N THR A 33 1.47 3.63 7.82
CA THR A 33 2.85 3.11 7.86
C THR A 33 3.34 2.86 6.44
N ASP A 34 4.65 2.88 6.16
CA ASP A 34 5.19 2.59 4.84
C ASP A 34 5.16 1.07 4.55
N ILE A 35 4.05 0.59 3.98
CA ILE A 35 3.84 -0.84 3.70
C ILE A 35 4.89 -1.39 2.73
N PRO A 36 5.20 -0.75 1.58
CA PRO A 36 6.26 -1.24 0.70
C PRO A 36 7.62 -1.38 1.42
N ALA A 37 8.00 -0.43 2.27
CA ALA A 37 9.28 -0.48 2.97
C ALA A 37 9.36 -1.56 4.07
N PHE A 38 8.29 -1.73 4.85
CA PHE A 38 8.36 -2.50 6.10
C PHE A 38 7.46 -3.74 6.14
N PHE A 39 6.38 -3.77 5.37
CA PHE A 39 5.32 -4.78 5.49
C PHE A 39 4.93 -5.43 4.16
N SER A 40 5.85 -5.45 3.18
CA SER A 40 5.61 -6.07 1.87
C SER A 40 5.14 -7.54 1.96
N PRO A 41 5.84 -8.45 2.67
CA PRO A 41 5.38 -9.84 2.79
C PRO A 41 4.00 -9.96 3.47
N TRP A 42 3.79 -9.16 4.52
CA TRP A 42 2.51 -9.12 5.24
C TRP A 42 1.36 -8.69 4.32
N PHE A 43 1.57 -7.63 3.54
CA PHE A 43 0.53 -7.09 2.66
C PHE A 43 0.12 -8.10 1.59
N ILE A 44 1.09 -8.77 0.99
CA ILE A 44 0.85 -9.83 0.01
C ILE A 44 0.08 -11.00 0.62
N ASN A 45 0.41 -11.40 1.86
CA ASN A 45 -0.34 -12.42 2.59
C ASN A 45 -1.78 -11.98 2.92
N ARG A 46 -2.05 -10.69 3.08
CA ARG A 46 -3.41 -10.15 3.20
C ARG A 46 -4.15 -10.11 1.87
N LEU A 47 -3.46 -9.75 0.80
CA LEU A 47 -4.01 -9.78 -0.54
C LEU A 47 -4.40 -11.21 -0.95
N LYS A 48 -3.58 -12.21 -0.60
CA LYS A 48 -3.88 -13.65 -0.76
C LYS A 48 -5.14 -14.07 -0.01
N ALA A 49 -5.26 -13.69 1.26
CA ALA A 49 -6.44 -14.00 2.06
C ALA A 49 -7.70 -13.21 1.69
N GLY A 50 -7.57 -12.17 0.85
CA GLY A 50 -8.71 -11.40 0.34
C GLY A 50 -9.23 -10.31 1.27
N TYR A 51 -8.62 -10.11 2.44
CA TYR A 51 -8.97 -9.03 3.36
C TYR A 51 -7.82 -8.61 4.28
N MET A 52 -7.95 -7.44 4.89
CA MET A 52 -7.10 -6.99 6.00
C MET A 52 -7.94 -6.39 7.15
N ARG A 53 -7.38 -6.44 8.35
CA ARG A 53 -7.89 -5.71 9.52
C ARG A 53 -7.09 -4.41 9.62
N TRP A 54 -7.78 -3.28 9.64
CA TRP A 54 -7.19 -1.96 9.82
C TRP A 54 -7.71 -1.36 11.13
N THR A 55 -6.82 -0.73 11.88
CA THR A 55 -7.14 0.00 13.10
C THR A 55 -6.83 1.47 12.88
N ASN A 56 -7.73 2.36 13.25
CA ASN A 56 -7.50 3.78 13.14
C ASN A 56 -6.32 4.19 14.05
N PRO A 57 -5.25 4.81 13.52
CA PRO A 57 -4.09 5.22 14.33
C PRO A 57 -4.43 6.27 15.40
N PHE A 58 -5.53 7.02 15.23
CA PHE A 58 -5.98 8.04 16.20
C PHE A 58 -7.05 7.52 17.18
N ASN A 59 -7.61 6.34 16.94
CA ASN A 59 -8.60 5.72 17.83
C ASN A 59 -8.52 4.19 17.74
N ALA A 60 -7.83 3.56 18.69
CA ALA A 60 -7.59 2.12 18.69
C ALA A 60 -8.88 1.26 18.78
N ASN A 61 -9.97 1.84 19.30
CA ASN A 61 -11.27 1.15 19.37
C ASN A 61 -11.99 1.10 18.02
N GLN A 62 -11.57 1.93 17.06
CA GLN A 62 -12.12 1.92 15.70
C GLN A 62 -11.34 0.92 14.82
N VAL A 63 -11.88 -0.30 14.78
CA VAL A 63 -11.39 -1.39 13.95
C VAL A 63 -12.29 -1.55 12.73
N GLN A 64 -11.70 -1.73 11.55
CA GLN A 64 -12.41 -1.97 10.31
C GLN A 64 -11.78 -3.14 9.54
N TYR A 65 -12.63 -3.98 8.97
CA TYR A 65 -12.20 -4.96 7.98
C TYR A 65 -12.32 -4.36 6.58
N VAL A 66 -11.27 -4.55 5.78
CA VAL A 66 -11.20 -4.09 4.39
C VAL A 66 -11.07 -5.31 3.49
N SER A 67 -12.08 -5.55 2.67
CA SER A 67 -12.11 -6.61 1.67
C SER A 67 -11.48 -6.14 0.36
N PHE A 68 -10.68 -7.00 -0.26
CA PHE A 68 -10.11 -6.76 -1.59
C PHE A 68 -11.02 -7.22 -2.74
N GLN A 69 -12.21 -7.76 -2.43
CA GLN A 69 -13.12 -8.37 -3.42
C GLN A 69 -13.51 -7.43 -4.57
N LYS A 70 -13.69 -6.14 -4.30
CA LYS A 70 -14.03 -5.11 -5.30
C LYS A 70 -12.84 -4.23 -5.68
N THR A 71 -11.65 -4.49 -5.14
CA THR A 71 -10.49 -3.62 -5.34
C THR A 71 -9.96 -3.76 -6.77
N ARG A 72 -9.90 -2.63 -7.47
CA ARG A 72 -9.40 -2.52 -8.85
C ARG A 72 -8.05 -1.83 -8.93
N ALA A 73 -7.71 -1.01 -7.94
CA ALA A 73 -6.44 -0.32 -7.88
C ALA A 73 -5.91 -0.17 -6.44
N ILE A 74 -4.60 -0.28 -6.27
CA ILE A 74 -3.88 0.02 -5.04
C ILE A 74 -2.94 1.20 -5.27
N VAL A 75 -3.01 2.21 -4.42
CA VAL A 75 -2.08 3.34 -4.41
C VAL A 75 -1.07 3.12 -3.29
N PHE A 76 0.18 2.86 -3.65
CA PHE A 76 1.25 2.70 -2.66
C PHE A 76 1.92 4.03 -2.39
N TRP A 77 2.10 4.36 -1.11
CA TRP A 77 2.90 5.51 -0.68
C TRP A 77 4.17 4.98 -0.04
N SER A 78 5.34 5.47 -0.47
CA SER A 78 6.60 4.97 0.08
C SER A 78 7.77 5.93 -0.13
N LYS A 79 8.73 5.87 0.80
CA LYS A 79 10.08 6.39 0.61
C LYS A 79 11.08 5.31 0.17
N ASN A 80 10.70 4.04 0.34
CA ASN A 80 11.53 2.90 -0.04
C ASN A 80 10.68 1.72 -0.54
N PRO A 81 10.23 1.76 -1.81
CA PRO A 81 9.40 0.69 -2.36
C PRO A 81 10.19 -0.59 -2.70
N GLN A 82 11.53 -0.56 -2.61
CA GLN A 82 12.42 -1.66 -3.01
C GLN A 82 11.96 -3.05 -2.53
N PRO A 83 11.53 -3.25 -1.27
CA PRO A 83 11.15 -4.58 -0.79
C PRO A 83 9.88 -5.13 -1.46
N LEU A 84 9.00 -4.27 -1.98
CA LEU A 84 7.76 -4.69 -2.66
C LEU A 84 8.00 -5.15 -4.10
N LEU A 85 9.06 -4.68 -4.76
CA LEU A 85 9.31 -4.93 -6.20
C LEU A 85 9.31 -6.42 -6.54
N ARG A 86 9.85 -7.28 -5.67
CA ARG A 86 9.88 -8.73 -5.88
C ARG A 86 8.51 -9.40 -5.84
N TYR A 87 7.51 -8.76 -5.23
CA TYR A 87 6.16 -9.28 -5.05
C TYR A 87 5.13 -8.70 -6.02
N LEU A 88 5.52 -7.81 -6.92
CA LEU A 88 4.59 -7.16 -7.86
C LEU A 88 3.81 -8.17 -8.72
N HIS A 89 4.46 -9.27 -9.11
CA HIS A 89 3.84 -10.36 -9.86
C HIS A 89 2.61 -10.95 -9.13
N GLU A 90 2.62 -11.03 -7.81
CA GLU A 90 1.50 -11.56 -7.01
C GLU A 90 0.28 -10.61 -7.02
N ILE A 91 0.53 -9.31 -7.24
CA ILE A 91 -0.54 -8.31 -7.42
C ILE A 91 -1.07 -8.39 -8.85
N ASP A 92 -0.18 -8.56 -9.84
CA ASP A 92 -0.53 -8.72 -11.26
C ASP A 92 -1.40 -9.97 -11.51
N GLU A 93 -1.09 -11.11 -10.85
CA GLU A 93 -1.89 -12.34 -10.90
C GLU A 93 -3.34 -12.14 -10.46
N LYS A 94 -3.57 -11.23 -9.51
CA LYS A 94 -4.91 -10.86 -9.05
C LYS A 94 -5.61 -9.85 -9.96
N ARG A 95 -4.95 -9.40 -11.03
CA ARG A 95 -5.45 -8.41 -11.99
C ARG A 95 -5.82 -7.07 -11.33
N ILE A 96 -5.11 -6.71 -10.27
CA ILE A 96 -5.29 -5.45 -9.55
C ILE A 96 -4.26 -4.46 -10.08
N ASN A 97 -4.71 -3.27 -10.49
CA ASN A 97 -3.79 -2.22 -10.91
C ASN A 97 -3.09 -1.62 -9.70
N TYR A 98 -1.93 -1.01 -9.91
CA TYR A 98 -1.27 -0.25 -8.86
C TYR A 98 -0.45 0.90 -9.43
N TYR A 99 -0.25 1.92 -8.60
CA TYR A 99 0.74 2.96 -8.86
C TYR A 99 1.38 3.42 -7.55
N PHE A 100 2.53 4.06 -7.67
CA PHE A 100 3.37 4.47 -6.57
C PHE A 100 3.40 6.00 -6.47
N GLN A 101 3.20 6.48 -5.24
CA GLN A 101 3.51 7.81 -4.76
C GLN A 101 4.85 7.72 -4.04
N PHE A 102 5.94 8.07 -4.73
CA PHE A 102 7.31 7.98 -4.21
C PHE A 102 7.74 9.34 -3.65
N THR A 103 8.09 9.40 -2.37
CA THR A 103 8.73 10.60 -1.77
C THR A 103 10.25 10.52 -1.87
N LEU A 104 10.86 11.46 -2.59
CA LEU A 104 12.30 11.57 -2.78
C LEU A 104 12.76 12.98 -2.39
N ASN A 105 13.29 13.10 -1.17
CA ASN A 105 13.77 14.35 -0.58
C ASN A 105 15.29 14.37 -0.45
N ASP A 106 15.93 15.52 -0.65
CA ASP A 106 17.36 15.72 -0.41
C ASP A 106 17.58 16.44 0.92
N TYR A 107 17.42 15.70 2.03
CA TYR A 107 17.71 16.19 3.39
C TYR A 107 18.88 15.43 4.03
N GLU A 108 19.77 14.86 3.21
CA GLU A 108 20.86 14.03 3.69
C GLU A 108 21.90 14.84 4.48
N LYS A 109 22.20 16.06 4.02
CA LYS A 109 23.15 16.97 4.68
C LYS A 109 22.61 17.48 6.02
N GLU A 110 21.31 17.73 6.08
CA GLU A 110 20.60 18.27 7.24
C GLU A 110 20.29 17.18 8.27
N GLY A 111 20.32 15.90 7.89
CA GLY A 111 20.02 14.79 8.80
C GLY A 111 18.57 14.71 9.26
N LEU A 112 17.62 15.32 8.53
CA LEU A 112 16.20 15.37 8.94
C LEU A 112 15.48 14.01 8.82
N GLU A 113 16.07 13.05 8.11
CA GLU A 113 15.47 11.73 7.86
C GLU A 113 16.46 10.60 8.23
N PRO A 114 16.82 10.43 9.52
CA PRO A 114 17.98 9.65 9.96
C PRO A 114 17.92 8.13 9.69
N ASN A 115 16.77 7.61 9.24
CA ASN A 115 16.57 6.19 8.93
C ASN A 115 16.21 5.94 7.46
N VAL A 116 16.38 6.96 6.62
CA VAL A 116 16.17 6.88 5.18
C VAL A 116 17.53 6.66 4.51
N GLY A 117 17.59 5.74 3.55
CA GLY A 117 18.85 5.41 2.87
C GLY A 117 19.47 6.61 2.11
N PRO A 118 20.76 6.54 1.74
CA PRO A 118 21.43 7.61 1.00
C PRO A 118 20.68 8.02 -0.27
N LEU A 119 20.72 9.30 -0.62
CA LEU A 119 19.99 9.89 -1.75
C LEU A 119 20.23 9.13 -3.05
N LEU A 120 21.50 8.83 -3.36
CA LEU A 120 21.85 8.12 -4.59
C LEU A 120 21.16 6.76 -4.69
N LYS A 121 21.15 5.98 -3.60
CA LYS A 121 20.46 4.68 -3.54
C LYS A 121 18.95 4.83 -3.74
N ARG A 122 18.37 5.91 -3.23
CA ARG A 122 16.93 6.21 -3.42
C ARG A 122 16.61 6.61 -4.86
N VAL A 123 17.49 7.38 -5.51
CA VAL A 123 17.39 7.72 -6.94
C VAL A 123 17.49 6.45 -7.80
N GLU A 124 18.42 5.55 -7.49
CA GLU A 124 18.53 4.25 -8.17
C GLU A 124 17.27 3.40 -7.99
N THR A 125 16.73 3.36 -6.76
CA THR A 125 15.47 2.65 -6.47
C THR A 125 14.30 3.25 -7.26
N PHE A 126 14.23 4.58 -7.38
CA PHE A 126 13.22 5.26 -8.18
C PHE A 126 13.32 4.87 -9.66
N LYS A 127 14.53 4.89 -10.24
CA LYS A 127 14.77 4.48 -11.63
C LYS A 127 14.37 3.02 -11.86
N ALA A 128 14.83 2.10 -11.00
CA ALA A 128 14.50 0.68 -11.08
C ALA A 128 12.98 0.43 -10.97
N LEU A 129 12.28 1.19 -10.11
CA LEU A 129 10.82 1.11 -10.03
C LEU A 129 10.17 1.56 -11.35
N VAL A 130 10.58 2.71 -11.89
CA VAL A 130 10.05 3.24 -13.17
C VAL A 130 10.28 2.26 -14.31
N GLU A 131 11.46 1.64 -14.39
CA GLU A 131 11.77 0.60 -15.38
C GLU A 131 10.85 -0.61 -15.22
N LYS A 132 10.58 -1.03 -13.97
CA LYS A 132 9.77 -2.22 -13.69
C LYS A 132 8.27 -2.02 -13.94
N VAL A 133 7.71 -0.87 -13.56
CA VAL A 133 6.24 -0.64 -13.60
C VAL A 133 5.79 0.34 -14.68
N GLY A 134 6.73 1.05 -15.29
CA GLY A 134 6.49 2.07 -16.30
C GLY A 134 6.24 3.47 -15.72
N LYS A 135 6.69 4.48 -16.47
CA LYS A 135 6.65 5.91 -16.10
C LYS A 135 5.27 6.47 -15.71
N LYS A 136 4.18 5.86 -16.19
CA LYS A 136 2.80 6.31 -15.88
C LYS A 136 2.30 5.81 -14.51
N ARG A 137 3.04 4.91 -13.86
CA ARG A 137 2.67 4.28 -12.58
C ARG A 137 3.55 4.73 -11.42
N VAL A 138 4.41 5.74 -11.61
CA VAL A 138 5.25 6.30 -10.55
C VAL A 138 5.09 7.81 -10.56
N ILE A 139 4.59 8.35 -9.46
CA ILE A 139 4.43 9.78 -9.22
C ILE A 139 5.47 10.19 -8.18
N TRP A 140 6.37 11.07 -8.57
CA TRP A 140 7.25 11.73 -7.61
C TRP A 140 6.45 12.79 -6.86
N ARG A 141 6.54 12.74 -5.53
CA ARG A 141 5.97 13.73 -4.61
C ARG A 141 7.07 14.27 -3.69
N CYS A 142 7.01 15.57 -3.41
CA CYS A 142 7.78 16.24 -2.37
C CYS A 142 7.04 16.20 -1.03
#